data_AF-A0A3B1K349-F1
#
_entry.id   AF-A0A3B1K349-F1
#
_cell.length_a   1.000
_cell.length_b   1.000
_cell.length_c   1.000
_cell.angle_alpha   90.00
_cell.angle_beta   90.00
_cell.angle_gamma   90.00
#
_symmetry.space_group_name_H-M   'P 1'
#
loop_
_entity.id
_entity.type
_entity.pdbx_description
1 polymer ?
#
loop_
_entity_poly.entity_id
_entity_poly.type
_entity_poly.pdbx_seq_one_letter_code
_entity_poly.pdbx_strand_id
1 'polypeptide(L)'
;MTYARSGIWSCKSNMKDWWRACYKNYTAEFHRWKFRHSSSPRMQMSQLLRVTRHWLQPDHLAAEVVTESVAMDHFLRAVPGELQKAVGLKDPSTAQEMVEATEAADFILSPGERWWRKRSNGCWHWESLSPPIVPGQALLC
;
A
#
# COMPACT_ATOMS: atom_id res chain seq x y z
N MET A 1 -21.01 -28.23 34.04
CA MET A 1 -20.02 -28.51 32.97
C MET A 1 -20.60 -28.05 31.64
N THR A 2 -20.20 -26.89 31.12
CA THR A 2 -20.23 -26.56 29.69
C THR A 2 -19.28 -25.40 29.44
N TYR A 3 -18.44 -25.58 28.43
CA TYR A 3 -17.30 -24.77 28.05
C TYR A 3 -17.76 -23.54 27.27
N ALA A 4 -17.60 -22.34 27.83
CA ALA A 4 -17.72 -21.09 27.09
C ALA A 4 -16.33 -20.47 26.97
N ARG A 5 -15.58 -20.86 25.93
CA ARG A 5 -14.43 -20.10 25.43
C ARG A 5 -14.96 -18.84 24.73
N SER A 6 -15.47 -17.90 25.53
CA SER A 6 -15.78 -16.55 25.06
C SER A 6 -14.50 -15.74 25.08
N GLY A 7 -13.73 -15.85 23.99
CA GLY A 7 -12.78 -14.81 23.62
C GLY A 7 -13.56 -13.58 23.22
N ILE A 8 -13.90 -12.76 24.20
CA ILE A 8 -14.39 -11.40 24.01
C ILE A 8 -13.25 -10.64 23.32
N TRP A 9 -13.26 -10.60 21.99
CA TRP A 9 -12.45 -9.63 21.27
C TRP A 9 -13.14 -8.29 21.48
N SER A 10 -12.65 -7.57 22.49
CA SER A 10 -13.08 -6.24 22.88
C SER A 10 -13.14 -5.32 21.66
N CYS A 11 -14.36 -5.04 21.19
CA CYS A 11 -14.64 -4.05 20.15
C CYS A 11 -14.38 -2.64 20.70
N LYS A 12 -13.11 -2.20 20.71
CA LYS A 12 -12.72 -0.77 20.74
C LYS A 12 -11.46 -0.54 19.89
N SER A 13 -11.49 -0.99 18.64
CA SER A 13 -10.50 -0.66 17.62
C SER A 13 -11.25 -0.05 16.45
N ASN A 14 -10.76 1.08 15.93
CA ASN A 14 -11.33 1.80 14.80
C ASN A 14 -11.62 0.80 13.65
N MET A 15 -12.79 0.87 13.03
CA MET A 15 -13.17 0.00 11.89
C MET A 15 -12.08 -0.01 10.80
N LYS A 16 -11.31 1.09 10.69
CA LYS A 16 -10.14 1.25 9.82
C LYS A 16 -8.94 0.34 10.18
N ASP A 17 -8.72 0.05 11.46
CA ASP A 17 -7.58 -0.77 11.91
C ASP A 17 -7.86 -2.27 11.74
N TRP A 18 -9.11 -2.69 11.96
CA TRP A 18 -9.57 -4.05 11.68
C TRP A 18 -9.57 -4.33 10.17
N TRP A 19 -10.02 -3.35 9.36
CA TRP A 19 -9.92 -3.39 7.91
C TRP A 19 -8.47 -3.54 7.45
N ARG A 20 -7.55 -2.68 7.90
CA ARG A 20 -6.13 -2.72 7.48
C ARG A 20 -5.41 -4.02 7.87
N ALA A 21 -5.68 -4.57 9.06
CA ALA A 21 -5.08 -5.83 9.50
C ALA A 21 -5.61 -7.05 8.72
N CYS A 22 -6.93 -7.13 8.50
CA CYS A 22 -7.51 -8.18 7.67
C CYS A 22 -7.12 -8.03 6.20
N TYR A 23 -7.12 -6.80 5.65
CA TYR A 23 -6.72 -6.46 4.30
C TYR A 23 -5.31 -6.97 3.97
N LYS A 24 -4.31 -6.68 4.83
CA LYS A 24 -2.92 -7.12 4.60
C LYS A 24 -2.75 -8.66 4.60
N ASN A 25 -3.57 -9.39 5.35
CA ASN A 25 -3.50 -10.85 5.40
C ASN A 25 -4.17 -11.51 4.18
N TYR A 26 -5.39 -11.09 3.81
CA TYR A 26 -6.11 -11.69 2.68
C TYR A 26 -5.54 -11.27 1.32
N THR A 27 -5.00 -10.06 1.18
CA THR A 27 -4.20 -9.68 0.00
C THR A 27 -3.02 -10.62 -0.18
N ALA A 28 -2.20 -10.81 0.86
CA ALA A 28 -1.05 -11.68 0.80
C ALA A 28 -1.43 -13.13 0.42
N GLU A 29 -2.53 -13.65 0.95
CA GLU A 29 -3.05 -14.98 0.60
C GLU A 29 -3.52 -15.05 -0.86
N PHE A 30 -4.26 -14.05 -1.35
CA PHE A 30 -4.72 -13.96 -2.73
C PHE A 30 -3.54 -13.99 -3.71
N HIS A 31 -2.51 -13.20 -3.45
CA HIS A 31 -1.33 -13.11 -4.32
C HIS A 31 -0.38 -14.29 -4.21
N ARG A 32 -0.40 -15.03 -3.09
CA ARG A 32 0.34 -16.29 -2.94
C ARG A 32 -0.43 -17.50 -3.47
N TRP A 33 -1.69 -17.32 -3.85
CA TRP A 33 -2.52 -18.40 -4.35
C TRP A 33 -1.92 -18.99 -5.63
N LYS A 34 -1.92 -20.33 -5.71
CA LYS A 34 -1.48 -21.09 -6.88
C LYS A 34 -2.39 -22.28 -7.08
N PHE A 35 -2.64 -22.62 -8.35
CA PHE A 35 -3.42 -23.82 -8.70
C PHE A 35 -2.71 -25.09 -8.22
N ARG A 36 -3.45 -25.98 -7.57
CA ARG A 36 -2.97 -27.25 -7.01
C ARG A 36 -3.63 -28.41 -7.73
N HIS A 37 -2.85 -29.20 -8.48
CA HIS A 37 -3.36 -30.38 -9.18
C HIS A 37 -3.90 -31.48 -8.25
N SER A 38 -3.52 -31.45 -6.97
CA SER A 38 -3.96 -32.41 -5.95
C SER A 38 -5.36 -32.17 -5.39
N SER A 39 -6.07 -31.12 -5.81
CA SER A 39 -7.37 -30.73 -5.26
C SER A 39 -8.40 -30.43 -6.35
N SER A 40 -9.67 -30.72 -6.09
CA SER A 40 -10.75 -30.44 -7.05
C SER A 40 -10.80 -28.94 -7.43
N PRO A 41 -10.92 -28.59 -8.73
CA PRO A 41 -11.06 -27.21 -9.18
C PRO A 41 -12.19 -26.45 -8.47
N ARG A 42 -13.32 -27.13 -8.17
CA ARG A 42 -14.45 -26.52 -7.45
C ARG A 42 -14.05 -26.07 -6.04
N MET A 43 -13.28 -26.89 -5.33
CA MET A 43 -12.78 -26.56 -3.99
C MET A 43 -11.76 -25.42 -4.02
N GLN A 44 -10.93 -25.38 -5.06
CA GLN A 44 -9.94 -24.31 -5.20
C GLN A 44 -10.60 -22.97 -5.54
N MET A 45 -11.60 -22.98 -6.42
CA MET A 45 -12.38 -21.79 -6.76
C MET A 45 -13.18 -21.26 -5.56
N SER A 46 -13.81 -22.15 -4.77
CA SER A 46 -14.54 -21.71 -3.57
C SER A 46 -13.62 -21.09 -2.52
N GLN A 47 -12.41 -21.64 -2.33
CA GLN A 47 -11.37 -21.03 -1.51
C GLN A 47 -10.95 -19.65 -2.03
N LEU A 48 -10.65 -19.54 -3.33
CA LEU A 48 -10.22 -18.29 -3.94
C LEU A 48 -11.29 -17.20 -3.78
N LEU A 49 -12.56 -17.52 -4.07
CA LEU A 49 -13.68 -16.60 -3.87
C LEU A 49 -13.82 -16.17 -2.41
N ARG A 50 -13.58 -17.08 -1.45
CA ARG A 50 -13.58 -16.75 -0.03
C ARG A 50 -12.49 -15.74 0.28
N VAL A 51 -11.25 -15.99 -0.14
CA VAL A 51 -10.12 -15.07 0.08
C VAL A 51 -10.40 -13.70 -0.55
N THR A 52 -10.85 -13.66 -1.81
CA THR A 52 -11.17 -12.40 -2.51
C THR A 52 -12.31 -11.64 -1.84
N ARG A 53 -13.37 -12.30 -1.37
CA ARG A 53 -14.46 -11.64 -0.64
C ARG A 53 -14.01 -11.05 0.69
N HIS A 54 -13.12 -11.73 1.42
CA HIS A 54 -12.59 -11.20 2.67
C HIS A 54 -11.60 -10.05 2.45
N TRP A 55 -10.91 -10.04 1.32
CA TRP A 55 -10.06 -8.93 0.90
C TRP A 55 -10.88 -7.69 0.50
N LEU A 56 -11.83 -7.85 -0.44
CA LEU A 56 -12.53 -6.73 -1.07
C LEU A 56 -13.84 -6.32 -0.37
N GLN A 57 -14.41 -7.21 0.45
CA GLN A 57 -15.70 -7.03 1.13
C GLN A 57 -16.78 -6.36 0.24
N PRO A 58 -17.09 -6.93 -0.95
CA PRO A 58 -18.00 -6.30 -1.91
C PRO A 58 -19.42 -6.10 -1.36
N ASP A 59 -19.77 -6.80 -0.27
CA ASP A 59 -21.07 -6.69 0.41
C ASP A 59 -21.16 -5.47 1.36
N HIS A 60 -20.01 -4.86 1.70
CA HIS A 60 -19.92 -3.75 2.66
C HIS A 60 -19.37 -2.46 2.05
N LEU A 61 -18.67 -2.56 0.91
CA LEU A 61 -18.07 -1.42 0.22
C LEU A 61 -18.82 -1.08 -1.07
N ALA A 62 -18.82 0.21 -1.41
CA ALA A 62 -19.27 0.66 -2.73
C ALA A 62 -18.33 0.14 -3.83
N ALA A 63 -18.88 -0.07 -5.03
CA ALA A 63 -18.12 -0.59 -6.18
C ALA A 63 -16.89 0.26 -6.53
N GLU A 64 -16.97 1.58 -6.34
CA GLU A 64 -15.85 2.51 -6.53
C GLU A 64 -14.69 2.21 -5.58
N VAL A 65 -14.97 2.04 -4.28
CA VAL A 65 -13.95 1.74 -3.26
C VAL A 65 -13.33 0.35 -3.48
N VAL A 66 -14.11 -0.63 -3.92
CA VAL A 66 -13.60 -1.96 -4.30
C VAL A 66 -12.63 -1.84 -5.48
N THR A 67 -13.00 -1.07 -6.50
CA THR A 67 -12.17 -0.83 -7.69
C THR A 67 -10.88 -0.11 -7.32
N GLU A 68 -10.98 0.93 -6.49
CA GLU A 68 -9.84 1.68 -5.98
C GLU A 68 -8.89 0.79 -5.18
N SER A 69 -9.42 -0.09 -4.31
CA SER A 69 -8.61 -1.03 -3.52
C SER A 69 -7.80 -1.99 -4.40
N VAL A 70 -8.39 -2.49 -5.49
CA VAL A 70 -7.69 -3.35 -6.46
C VAL A 70 -6.60 -2.55 -7.20
N ALA A 71 -6.91 -1.33 -7.64
CA ALA A 71 -5.96 -0.47 -8.32
C ALA A 71 -4.76 -0.11 -7.42
N MET A 72 -5.04 0.27 -6.17
CA MET A 72 -4.04 0.59 -5.16
C MET A 72 -3.13 -0.60 -4.82
N ASP A 73 -3.69 -1.80 -4.61
CA ASP A 73 -2.88 -3.00 -4.37
C ASP A 73 -1.99 -3.34 -5.58
N HIS A 74 -2.52 -3.24 -6.80
CA HIS A 74 -1.73 -3.46 -8.01
C HIS A 74 -0.63 -2.41 -8.16
N PHE A 75 -0.95 -1.14 -7.95
CA PHE A 75 0.01 -0.03 -8.03
C PHE A 75 1.17 -0.25 -7.04
N LEU A 76 0.88 -0.53 -5.78
CA LEU A 76 1.92 -0.81 -4.77
C LEU A 76 2.85 -1.96 -5.17
N ARG A 77 2.36 -2.97 -5.88
CA ARG A 77 3.16 -4.12 -6.34
C ARG A 77 3.99 -3.82 -7.58
N ALA A 78 3.52 -2.90 -8.43
CA ALA A 78 4.23 -2.47 -9.62
C ALA A 78 5.35 -1.46 -9.31
N VAL A 79 5.22 -0.72 -8.20
CA VAL A 79 6.21 0.26 -7.77
C VAL A 79 7.55 -0.42 -7.39
N PRO A 80 8.71 0.09 -7.85
CA PRO A 80 10.03 -0.45 -7.50
C PRO A 80 10.30 -0.48 -6.00
N GLY A 81 11.11 -1.44 -5.53
CA GLY A 81 11.23 -1.80 -4.11
C GLY A 81 11.52 -0.65 -3.13
N GLU A 82 12.40 0.31 -3.47
CA GLU A 82 12.70 1.43 -2.58
C GLU A 82 11.54 2.42 -2.45
N LEU A 83 10.84 2.69 -3.57
CA LEU A 83 9.60 3.48 -3.57
C LEU A 83 8.48 2.73 -2.84
N GLN A 84 8.36 1.43 -3.06
CA GLN A 84 7.35 0.60 -2.42
C GLN A 84 7.48 0.61 -0.88
N LYS A 85 8.71 0.51 -0.36
CA LYS A 85 8.97 0.63 1.09
C LYS A 85 8.58 2.00 1.61
N ALA A 86 8.97 3.07 0.91
CA ALA A 86 8.68 4.44 1.32
C ALA A 86 7.16 4.73 1.35
N VAL A 87 6.43 4.28 0.32
CA VAL A 87 4.97 4.38 0.27
C VAL A 87 4.32 3.51 1.34
N GLY A 88 4.84 2.30 1.58
CA GLY A 88 4.37 1.40 2.63
C GLY A 88 4.52 1.98 4.05
N LEU A 89 5.55 2.79 4.30
CA LEU A 89 5.74 3.51 5.57
C LEU A 89 4.71 4.64 5.77
N LYS A 90 4.23 5.24 4.68
CA LYS A 90 3.17 6.26 4.72
C LYS A 90 1.78 5.66 4.94
N ASP A 91 1.60 4.36 4.64
CA ASP A 91 0.34 3.60 4.80
C ASP A 91 -0.88 4.33 4.23
N PRO A 92 -0.86 4.72 2.93
CA PRO A 92 -1.89 5.55 2.34
C PRO A 92 -3.26 4.87 2.36
N SER A 93 -4.28 5.66 2.67
CA SER A 93 -5.67 5.21 2.81
C SER A 93 -6.53 5.42 1.57
N THR A 94 -6.04 6.22 0.61
CA THR A 94 -6.72 6.54 -0.66
C THR A 94 -5.74 6.48 -1.83
N ALA A 95 -6.24 6.35 -3.05
CA ALA A 95 -5.40 6.33 -4.26
C ALA A 95 -4.66 7.66 -4.44
N GLN A 96 -5.30 8.78 -4.11
CA GLN A 96 -4.65 10.10 -4.16
C GLN A 96 -3.46 10.16 -3.19
N GLU A 97 -3.66 9.78 -1.93
CA GLU A 97 -2.60 9.76 -0.92
C GLU A 97 -1.44 8.82 -1.32
N MET A 98 -1.76 7.71 -1.99
CA MET A 98 -0.77 6.77 -2.52
C MET A 98 0.09 7.39 -3.63
N VAL A 99 -0.52 8.13 -4.55
CA VAL A 99 0.20 8.84 -5.62
C VAL A 99 1.08 9.93 -5.00
N GLU A 100 0.53 10.76 -4.12
CA GLU A 100 1.29 11.82 -3.43
C GLU A 100 2.49 11.25 -2.66
N ALA A 101 2.30 10.15 -1.93
CA ALA A 101 3.38 9.45 -1.23
C ALA A 101 4.45 8.90 -2.19
N THR A 102 4.03 8.42 -3.36
CA THR A 102 4.94 7.86 -4.37
C THR A 102 5.75 8.95 -5.05
N GLU A 103 5.13 10.06 -5.43
CA GLU A 103 5.80 11.22 -6.02
C GLU A 103 6.80 11.85 -5.04
N ALA A 104 6.41 11.97 -3.76
CA ALA A 104 7.31 12.44 -2.72
C ALA A 104 8.51 11.51 -2.51
N ALA A 105 8.29 10.18 -2.53
CA ALA A 105 9.35 9.20 -2.40
C ALA A 105 10.28 9.22 -3.63
N ASP A 106 9.74 9.36 -4.85
CA ASP A 106 10.52 9.47 -6.09
C ASP A 106 11.39 10.72 -6.09
N PHE A 107 10.85 11.85 -5.65
CA PHE A 107 11.62 13.08 -5.51
C PHE A 107 12.82 12.92 -4.55
N ILE A 108 12.64 12.21 -3.44
CA ILE A 108 13.69 12.00 -2.44
C ILE A 108 14.73 10.97 -2.91
N LEU A 109 14.30 9.91 -3.58
CA LEU A 109 15.16 8.77 -3.97
C LEU A 109 15.86 8.99 -5.32
N SER A 110 15.35 9.89 -6.17
CA SER A 110 15.95 10.26 -7.46
C SER A 110 16.35 11.75 -7.52
N PRO A 111 17.21 12.28 -6.61
CA PRO A 111 17.62 13.68 -6.70
C PRO A 111 18.36 13.98 -8.01
N GLY A 112 19.29 13.11 -8.42
CA GLY A 112 20.34 13.41 -9.40
C GLY A 112 19.90 13.67 -10.85
N GLU A 113 18.68 13.30 -11.24
CA GLU A 113 18.19 13.49 -12.62
C GLU A 113 17.37 14.79 -12.79
N ARG A 114 16.81 15.32 -11.70
CA ARG A 114 15.86 16.46 -11.73
C ARG A 114 16.52 17.83 -11.54
N TRP A 115 17.79 17.88 -11.12
CA TRP A 115 18.57 19.14 -11.06
C TRP A 115 19.01 19.65 -12.44
N TRP A 116 18.84 18.86 -13.50
CA TRP A 116 19.11 19.24 -14.88
C TRP A 116 17.90 19.96 -15.50
N ARG A 117 17.60 21.19 -15.08
CA ARG A 117 16.60 22.03 -15.77
C ARG A 117 17.24 22.68 -17.00
N LYS A 118 16.82 22.29 -18.20
CA LYS A 118 17.23 22.92 -19.47
C LYS A 118 16.82 24.40 -19.45
N ARG A 119 17.76 25.35 -19.33
CA ARG A 119 17.46 26.76 -19.69
C ARG A 119 17.26 26.83 -21.20
N SER A 120 16.38 27.73 -21.64
CA SER A 120 16.01 27.97 -23.06
C SER A 120 17.19 28.32 -23.99
N ASN A 121 18.39 28.54 -23.45
CA ASN A 121 19.61 28.90 -24.16
C ASN A 121 20.67 27.76 -24.25
N GLY A 122 20.37 26.54 -23.79
CA GLY A 122 21.18 25.36 -24.11
C GLY A 122 22.49 25.15 -23.32
N CYS A 123 22.75 25.90 -22.24
CA CYS A 123 23.94 25.70 -21.41
C CYS A 123 23.63 25.03 -20.06
N TRP A 124 24.44 24.03 -19.68
CA TRP A 124 24.40 23.38 -18.36
C TRP A 124 25.12 24.24 -17.32
N HIS A 125 24.51 24.50 -16.16
CA HIS A 125 25.10 25.27 -15.05
C HIS A 125 24.90 24.51 -13.73
N TRP A 126 25.91 24.52 -12.85
CA TRP A 126 25.80 23.99 -11.48
C TRP A 126 25.26 25.09 -10.57
N GLU A 127 24.17 24.84 -9.85
CA GLU A 127 23.72 25.74 -8.79
C GLU A 127 23.51 24.89 -7.54
N SER A 128 24.42 25.02 -6.58
CA SER A 128 24.37 24.35 -5.29
C SER A 128 23.23 24.92 -4.44
N LEU A 129 21.99 24.57 -4.77
CA LEU A 129 20.88 24.76 -3.84
C LEU A 129 20.83 23.53 -2.94
N SER A 130 21.32 23.71 -1.71
CA SER A 130 21.17 22.77 -0.61
C SER A 130 19.75 22.19 -0.55
N PRO A 131 19.58 20.92 -0.13
CA PRO A 131 18.25 20.35 0.05
C PRO A 131 17.41 21.28 0.96
N PRO A 132 16.08 21.37 0.74
CA PRO A 132 15.23 22.17 1.60
C PRO A 132 15.39 21.68 3.04
N ILE A 133 15.76 22.60 3.93
CA ILE A 133 15.86 22.35 5.37
C ILE A 133 14.47 21.90 5.81
N VAL A 134 14.33 20.63 6.18
CA VAL A 134 13.18 20.12 6.91
C VAL A 134 13.17 20.81 8.28
N PRO A 135 12.17 21.65 8.61
CA PRO A 135 12.11 22.27 9.91
C PRO A 135 11.72 21.20 10.93
N GLY A 136 12.63 20.80 11.81
CA GLY A 136 12.29 19.97 12.97
C GLY A 136 13.30 18.93 13.44
N GLN A 137 14.42 18.67 12.73
CA GLN A 137 15.50 17.87 13.31
C GLN A 137 16.49 18.78 14.04
N ALA A 138 16.11 19.18 15.24
CA ALA A 138 17.06 19.63 16.24
C ALA A 138 17.93 18.42 16.62
N LEU A 139 19.14 18.38 16.06
CA LEU A 139 20.23 17.54 16.56
C LEU A 139 20.58 18.05 17.96
N LEU A 140 20.29 17.24 18.98
CA LEU A 140 21.02 17.25 20.23
C LEU A 140 22.34 16.51 19.98
N CYS A 141 23.42 17.29 19.96
CA CYS A 141 24.86 16.98 20.03
C CYS A 141 25.41 15.83 19.18
#